data_AF-A0A357F3K1-F1
#
_entry.id   AF-A0A357F3K1-F1
#
_cell.length_a   1.000
_cell.length_b   1.000
_cell.length_c   1.000
_cell.angle_alpha   90.00
_cell.angle_beta   90.00
_cell.angle_gamma   90.00
#
_symmetry.space_group_name_H-M   'P 1'
#
loop_
_entity.id
_entity.type
_entity.pdbx_description
1 polymer ?
#
loop_
_entity_poly.entity_id
_entity_poly.type
_entity_poly.pdbx_seq_one_letter_code
_entity_poly.pdbx_strand_id
1 'polypeptide(L)'
;MFVDTQHSETPDRDRKRPSPECLLSRLEENERAKLRVYIGAAAGVGKTYQMLEDAHQLKKQGIDVVIATVETHGRFETEEQIQDLEIIPPKKLEYKGAVFNEMDLDAVMRRRPTVAIVDELAHSNIPGSKNTKRYQDVLELLEQGISVVTAVNIQHIESLNDIVARTANVKVQETVPDSFFRRADEVIDVDVSVDTLRGRLRQGRIYSIEKIEQALNSFFRKGNLATLRELALRQVALHQSVQDHEYREREGLEQAVVPEKVMVCMASRGSARKLLRTGARIVGRHAYRDWFAVYVETTSEEPGRIDPETYSKLQQNIRLAERLGAQVVRLKGNDVADQLMKFARENKITHVIFGQSARSWWQILLKGSIINQFLREVNDAAVHVIPL
;
A
#
# COMPACT_ATOMS: atom_id res chain seq x y z
N MET A 1 37.91 49.11 -16.34
CA MET A 1 37.57 49.20 -17.77
C MET A 1 38.05 47.92 -18.43
N PHE A 2 37.21 46.89 -18.44
CA PHE A 2 37.30 45.75 -19.35
C PHE A 2 35.86 45.32 -19.62
N VAL A 3 35.48 45.39 -20.89
CA VAL A 3 34.14 45.12 -21.41
C VAL A 3 34.10 43.65 -21.75
N ASP A 4 33.24 42.89 -21.08
CA ASP A 4 33.01 41.49 -21.36
C ASP A 4 32.05 41.35 -22.54
N THR A 5 32.48 40.59 -23.54
CA THR A 5 31.75 40.31 -24.78
C THR A 5 30.54 39.43 -24.52
N GLN A 6 29.38 39.89 -24.99
CA GLN A 6 28.12 39.17 -25.02
C GLN A 6 28.23 37.87 -25.81
N HIS A 7 27.87 36.74 -25.20
CA HIS A 7 27.37 35.57 -25.91
C HIS A 7 25.85 35.54 -25.74
N SER A 8 25.14 35.79 -26.84
CA SER A 8 23.70 35.64 -26.97
C SER A 8 23.35 34.15 -27.06
N GLU A 9 22.84 33.56 -26.00
CA GLU A 9 22.18 32.25 -26.08
C GLU A 9 20.84 32.40 -26.79
N THR A 10 20.77 31.87 -28.00
CA THR A 10 19.51 31.58 -28.70
C THR A 10 18.69 30.59 -27.89
N PRO A 11 17.36 30.77 -27.72
CA PRO A 11 16.54 29.78 -27.05
C PRO A 11 16.49 28.50 -27.88
N ASP A 12 16.96 27.42 -27.27
CA ASP A 12 16.94 26.05 -27.77
C ASP A 12 15.53 25.68 -28.26
N ARG A 13 15.42 25.40 -29.56
CA ARG A 13 14.17 25.09 -30.28
C ARG A 13 13.80 23.60 -30.26
N ASP A 14 14.48 22.78 -29.47
CA ASP A 14 14.25 21.32 -29.38
C ASP A 14 13.53 20.86 -28.11
N ARG A 15 12.71 21.71 -27.47
CA ARG A 15 11.65 21.19 -26.58
C ARG A 15 10.59 20.50 -27.45
N LYS A 16 10.73 19.18 -27.63
CA LYS A 16 9.71 18.28 -28.18
C LYS A 16 8.33 18.75 -27.72
N ARG A 17 7.49 19.21 -28.64
CA ARG A 17 6.09 19.53 -28.33
C ARG A 17 5.47 18.28 -27.69
N PRO A 18 4.86 18.39 -26.50
CA PRO A 18 4.20 17.25 -25.87
C PRO A 18 3.16 16.68 -26.84
N SER A 19 3.10 15.34 -26.92
CA SER A 19 2.16 14.68 -27.82
C SER A 19 0.71 15.05 -27.45
N PRO A 20 -0.24 15.03 -28.40
CA PRO A 20 -1.65 15.23 -28.11
C PRO A 20 -2.18 14.31 -27.01
N GLU A 21 -1.66 13.08 -26.94
CA GLU A 21 -1.93 12.11 -25.88
C GLU A 21 -1.42 12.58 -24.50
N CYS A 22 -0.21 13.17 -24.45
CA CYS A 22 0.36 13.77 -23.23
C CYS A 22 -0.44 15.00 -22.77
N LEU A 23 -0.98 15.79 -23.70
CA LEU A 23 -1.84 16.94 -23.39
C LEU A 23 -3.24 16.50 -22.93
N LEU A 24 -3.83 15.47 -23.54
CA LEU A 24 -5.08 14.85 -23.10
C LEU A 24 -4.92 14.26 -21.69
N SER A 25 -3.84 13.52 -21.42
CA SER A 25 -3.59 12.98 -20.08
C SER A 25 -3.44 14.08 -19.02
N ARG A 26 -2.84 15.23 -19.37
CA ARG A 26 -2.72 16.38 -18.45
C ARG A 26 -4.05 17.06 -18.14
N LEU A 27 -4.97 17.08 -19.10
CA LEU A 27 -6.32 17.63 -18.88
C LEU A 27 -7.15 16.65 -18.03
N GLU A 28 -7.10 15.36 -18.35
CA GLU A 28 -7.78 14.30 -17.59
C GLU A 28 -7.28 14.21 -16.14
N GLU A 29 -5.99 14.46 -15.86
CA GLU A 29 -5.44 14.48 -14.50
C GLU A 29 -5.89 15.66 -13.65
N ASN A 30 -6.08 16.83 -14.26
CA ASN A 30 -6.56 18.01 -13.53
C ASN A 30 -8.05 17.92 -13.19
N GLU A 31 -8.83 17.15 -13.97
CA GLU A 31 -10.25 16.90 -13.73
C GLU A 31 -10.52 15.68 -12.83
N ARG A 32 -9.51 14.83 -12.60
CA ARG A 32 -9.67 13.63 -11.78
C ARG A 32 -9.66 13.96 -10.28
N ALA A 33 -10.56 13.31 -9.54
CA ALA A 33 -10.57 13.35 -8.08
C ALA A 33 -9.22 12.92 -7.49
N LYS A 34 -8.69 13.69 -6.54
CA LYS A 34 -7.39 13.43 -5.92
C LYS A 34 -7.53 12.68 -4.60
N LEU A 35 -6.62 11.75 -4.33
CA LEU A 35 -6.52 11.03 -3.07
C LEU A 35 -5.22 11.42 -2.34
N ARG A 36 -5.35 12.07 -1.18
CA ARG A 36 -4.26 12.35 -0.26
C ARG A 36 -4.33 11.41 0.94
N VAL A 37 -3.23 10.76 1.28
CA VAL A 37 -3.15 9.79 2.38
C VAL A 37 -2.08 10.20 3.39
N TYR A 38 -2.48 10.47 4.63
CA TYR A 38 -1.55 10.60 5.75
C TYR A 38 -1.20 9.22 6.31
N ILE A 39 0.08 8.88 6.27
CA ILE A 39 0.62 7.68 6.92
C ILE A 39 1.26 8.11 8.24
N GLY A 40 1.14 7.25 9.25
CA GLY A 40 1.85 7.45 10.50
C GLY A 40 2.28 6.12 11.12
N ALA A 41 3.35 6.18 11.89
CA ALA A 41 3.90 5.00 12.57
C ALA A 41 2.91 4.35 13.54
N ALA A 42 2.10 5.17 14.23
CA ALA A 42 1.20 4.71 15.29
C ALA A 42 0.07 5.71 15.58
N ALA A 43 -0.91 5.28 16.38
CA ALA A 43 -1.92 6.17 16.94
C ALA A 43 -1.27 7.26 17.82
N GLY A 44 -1.74 8.51 17.70
CA GLY A 44 -1.25 9.64 18.50
C GLY A 44 -0.08 10.43 17.91
N VAL A 45 0.39 10.08 16.70
CA VAL A 45 1.38 10.92 15.98
C VAL A 45 0.78 12.24 15.48
N GLY A 46 -0.54 12.31 15.25
CA GLY A 46 -1.24 13.54 14.89
C GLY A 46 -1.89 13.55 13.49
N LYS A 47 -2.04 12.39 12.84
CA LYS A 47 -2.63 12.29 11.49
C LYS A 47 -3.97 13.04 11.34
N THR A 48 -4.92 12.77 12.24
CA THR A 48 -6.24 13.42 12.24
C THR A 48 -6.12 14.94 12.41
N TYR A 49 -5.22 15.39 13.28
CA TYR A 49 -4.99 16.82 13.50
C TYR A 49 -4.45 17.49 12.24
N GLN A 50 -3.43 16.90 11.60
CA GLN A 50 -2.88 17.41 10.34
C GLN A 50 -3.92 17.42 9.22
N MET A 51 -4.73 16.35 9.15
CA MET A 51 -5.80 16.24 8.17
C MET A 51 -6.87 17.33 8.32
N LEU A 52 -7.21 17.71 9.56
CA LEU A 52 -8.14 18.82 9.83
C LEU A 52 -7.51 20.18 9.55
N GLU A 53 -6.22 20.36 9.85
CA GLU A 53 -5.49 21.59 9.50
C GLU A 53 -5.47 21.82 7.98
N ASP A 54 -5.21 20.77 7.19
CA ASP A 54 -5.28 20.83 5.74
C ASP A 54 -6.71 21.08 5.24
N ALA A 55 -7.73 20.48 5.86
CA ALA A 55 -9.13 20.76 5.54
C ALA A 55 -9.47 22.25 5.72
N HIS A 56 -8.98 22.87 6.79
CA HIS A 56 -9.12 24.31 7.03
C HIS A 56 -8.40 25.16 6.00
N GLN A 57 -7.20 24.76 5.57
CA GLN A 57 -6.47 25.47 4.52
C GLN A 57 -7.22 25.43 3.19
N LEU A 58 -7.75 24.26 2.81
CA LEU A 58 -8.56 24.09 1.60
C LEU A 58 -9.84 24.94 1.67
N LYS A 59 -10.54 24.94 2.81
CA LYS A 59 -11.73 25.78 3.01
C LYS A 59 -11.41 27.28 2.90
N LYS A 60 -10.28 27.73 3.46
CA LYS A 60 -9.81 29.14 3.32
C LYS A 60 -9.50 29.53 1.88
N GLN A 61 -9.14 28.57 1.03
CA GLN A 61 -8.95 28.76 -0.42
C GLN A 61 -10.28 28.74 -1.20
N GLY A 62 -11.42 28.59 -0.52
CA GLY A 62 -12.74 28.55 -1.14
C GLY A 62 -13.11 27.17 -1.72
N ILE A 63 -12.38 26.12 -1.37
CA ILE A 63 -12.70 24.75 -1.78
C ILE A 63 -13.84 24.22 -0.89
N ASP A 64 -14.82 23.55 -1.51
CA ASP A 64 -15.92 22.90 -0.80
C ASP A 64 -15.44 21.62 -0.11
N VAL A 65 -15.32 21.66 1.23
CA VAL A 65 -14.79 20.59 2.06
C VAL A 65 -15.83 20.16 3.08
N VAL A 66 -16.04 18.84 3.19
CA VAL A 66 -16.89 18.24 4.24
C VAL A 66 -16.15 17.16 5.00
N ILE A 67 -16.46 17.04 6.29
CA ILE A 67 -16.08 15.90 7.11
C ILE A 67 -17.11 14.80 6.89
N ALA A 68 -16.69 13.72 6.23
CA ALA A 68 -17.52 12.52 6.05
C ALA A 68 -17.43 11.62 7.29
N THR A 69 -16.22 11.45 7.83
CA THR A 69 -16.01 10.80 9.13
C THR A 69 -14.66 11.21 9.71
N VAL A 70 -14.65 11.55 11.00
CA VAL A 70 -13.44 11.85 11.78
C VAL A 70 -13.62 11.22 13.15
N GLU A 71 -12.59 10.53 13.62
CA GLU A 71 -12.59 9.91 14.94
C GLU A 71 -11.66 10.71 15.87
N THR A 72 -12.26 11.42 16.82
CA THR A 72 -11.51 12.27 17.76
C THR A 72 -10.95 11.49 18.94
N HIS A 73 -11.45 10.26 19.20
CA HIS A 73 -11.13 9.44 20.36
C HIS A 73 -11.22 10.21 21.70
N GLY A 74 -12.13 11.18 21.80
CA GLY A 74 -12.31 12.02 22.99
C GLY A 74 -11.18 13.03 23.24
N ARG A 75 -10.39 13.36 22.20
CA ARG A 75 -9.35 14.39 22.29
C ARG A 75 -9.95 15.77 22.09
N PHE A 76 -10.07 16.54 23.17
CA PHE A 76 -10.60 17.90 23.14
C PHE A 76 -9.93 18.79 22.08
N GLU A 77 -8.60 18.78 21.97
CA GLU A 77 -7.87 19.57 20.96
C GLU A 77 -8.24 19.19 19.51
N THR A 78 -8.62 17.93 19.26
CA THR A 78 -9.02 17.45 17.93
C THR A 78 -10.50 17.72 17.66
N GLU A 79 -11.35 17.66 18.68
CA GLU A 79 -12.75 18.10 18.61
C GLU A 79 -12.84 19.60 18.35
N GLU A 80 -12.02 20.38 19.04
CA GLU A 80 -11.93 21.82 18.83
C GLU A 80 -11.43 22.15 17.42
N GLN A 81 -10.57 21.33 16.82
CA GLN A 81 -10.11 21.49 15.43
C GLN A 81 -11.23 21.33 14.38
N ILE A 82 -12.36 20.70 14.70
CA ILE A 82 -13.47 20.58 13.75
C ILE A 82 -14.06 21.97 13.44
N GLN A 83 -14.17 22.83 14.45
CA GLN A 83 -14.68 24.21 14.35
C GLN A 83 -15.92 24.34 13.46
N ASP A 84 -15.77 25.04 12.34
CA ASP A 84 -16.79 25.41 11.38
C ASP A 84 -16.79 24.51 10.13
N LEU A 85 -16.01 23.43 10.10
CA LEU A 85 -16.04 22.45 9.02
C LEU A 85 -17.42 21.78 8.98
N GLU A 86 -18.03 21.70 7.78
CA GLU A 86 -19.31 21.02 7.60
C GLU A 86 -19.14 19.52 7.86
N ILE A 87 -20.00 18.93 8.69
CA ILE A 87 -19.96 17.49 9.01
C ILE A 87 -21.20 16.83 8.44
N ILE A 88 -20.99 15.75 7.69
CA ILE A 88 -22.09 14.88 7.28
C ILE A 88 -22.50 14.01 8.48
N PRO A 89 -23.77 14.07 8.93
CA PRO A 89 -24.21 13.28 10.07
C PRO A 89 -23.97 11.78 9.85
N PRO A 90 -23.44 11.04 10.83
CA PRO A 90 -23.17 9.63 10.68
C PRO A 90 -24.48 8.83 10.60
N LYS A 91 -24.45 7.73 9.83
CA LYS A 91 -25.52 6.76 9.76
C LYS A 91 -25.46 5.86 10.99
N LYS A 92 -26.57 5.77 11.72
CA LYS A 92 -26.71 4.86 12.85
C LYS A 92 -27.09 3.46 12.38
N LEU A 93 -26.31 2.46 12.76
CA LEU A 93 -26.54 1.06 12.42
C LEU A 93 -26.60 0.23 13.70
N GLU A 94 -27.58 -0.67 13.79
CA GLU A 94 -27.69 -1.61 14.91
C GLU A 94 -27.04 -2.95 14.53
N TYR A 95 -26.11 -3.41 15.36
CA TYR A 95 -25.46 -4.70 15.17
C TYR A 95 -25.22 -5.36 16.53
N LYS A 96 -25.67 -6.62 16.66
CA LYS A 96 -25.58 -7.41 17.92
C LYS A 96 -26.12 -6.68 19.16
N GLY A 97 -27.19 -5.90 19.01
CA GLY A 97 -27.85 -5.18 20.10
C GLY A 97 -27.12 -3.90 20.56
N ALA A 98 -26.11 -3.43 19.81
CA ALA A 98 -25.45 -2.15 20.03
C ALA A 98 -25.63 -1.24 18.79
N VAL A 99 -25.75 0.06 19.02
CA VAL A 99 -25.84 1.07 17.97
C VAL A 99 -24.46 1.65 17.70
N PHE A 100 -24.05 1.63 16.45
CA PHE A 100 -22.78 2.16 15.96
C PHE A 100 -23.05 3.34 15.04
N ASN A 101 -22.12 4.31 15.05
CA ASN A 101 -22.08 5.40 14.08
C ASN A 101 -21.13 5.00 12.95
N GLU A 102 -21.59 5.06 11.71
CA GLU A 102 -20.79 4.78 10.52
C GLU A 102 -20.90 5.95 9.52
N MET A 103 -19.91 6.12 8.66
CA MET A 103 -19.95 7.13 7.60
C MET A 103 -21.18 6.91 6.70
N ASP A 104 -21.97 7.97 6.47
CA ASP A 104 -23.08 7.93 5.52
C ASP A 104 -22.57 8.21 4.10
N LEU A 105 -22.04 7.18 3.45
CA LEU A 105 -21.50 7.26 2.08
C LEU A 105 -22.52 7.87 1.09
N ASP A 106 -23.78 7.47 1.16
CA ASP A 106 -24.83 7.95 0.27
C ASP A 106 -25.14 9.44 0.52
N ALA A 107 -25.06 9.92 1.76
CA ALA A 107 -25.19 11.34 2.08
C ALA A 107 -24.03 12.17 1.53
N VAL A 108 -22.79 11.69 1.65
CA VAL A 108 -21.61 12.36 1.08
C VAL A 108 -21.75 12.46 -0.45
N MET A 109 -22.13 11.38 -1.12
CA MET A 109 -22.31 11.36 -2.57
C MET A 109 -23.47 12.27 -3.03
N ARG A 110 -24.55 12.38 -2.25
CA ARG A 110 -25.65 13.32 -2.56
C ARG A 110 -25.24 14.77 -2.35
N ARG A 111 -24.40 15.06 -1.34
CA ARG A 111 -23.88 16.40 -1.05
C ARG A 111 -22.88 16.88 -2.10
N ARG A 112 -22.18 15.96 -2.78
CA ARG A 112 -21.19 16.23 -3.85
C ARG A 112 -20.17 17.33 -3.49
N PRO A 113 -19.42 17.17 -2.38
CA PRO A 113 -18.35 18.09 -2.05
C PRO A 113 -17.19 17.97 -3.05
N THR A 114 -16.35 19.01 -3.15
CA THR A 114 -15.09 18.90 -3.89
C THR A 114 -14.11 17.98 -3.16
N VAL A 115 -14.06 18.07 -1.82
CA VAL A 115 -13.18 17.26 -0.95
C VAL A 115 -13.96 16.67 0.22
N ALA A 116 -13.79 15.37 0.47
CA ALA A 116 -14.28 14.69 1.66
C ALA A 116 -13.13 14.24 2.57
N ILE A 117 -13.25 14.55 3.87
CA ILE A 117 -12.32 14.09 4.90
C ILE A 117 -12.82 12.77 5.48
N VAL A 118 -11.99 11.72 5.40
CA VAL A 118 -12.34 10.34 5.80
C VAL A 118 -11.23 9.74 6.68
N ASP A 119 -11.41 9.72 7.99
CA ASP A 119 -10.45 9.11 8.92
C ASP A 119 -10.58 7.57 9.02
N GLU A 120 -9.56 6.94 9.60
CA GLU A 120 -9.42 5.49 9.84
C GLU A 120 -9.64 4.63 8.60
N LEU A 121 -8.84 4.85 7.55
CA LEU A 121 -8.93 4.13 6.28
C LEU A 121 -9.03 2.59 6.39
N ALA A 122 -8.42 2.01 7.42
CA ALA A 122 -8.37 0.57 7.66
C ALA A 122 -9.65 -0.03 8.26
N HIS A 123 -10.56 0.82 8.74
CA HIS A 123 -11.77 0.45 9.46
C HIS A 123 -12.60 -0.59 8.70
N SER A 124 -13.10 -1.56 9.45
CA SER A 124 -14.06 -2.54 8.97
C SER A 124 -15.46 -2.02 9.23
N ASN A 125 -16.18 -1.73 8.15
CA ASN A 125 -17.52 -1.15 8.26
C ASN A 125 -18.46 -2.11 8.99
N ILE A 126 -19.38 -1.53 9.75
CA ILE A 126 -20.38 -2.30 10.50
C ILE A 126 -21.27 -3.11 9.54
N PRO A 127 -21.58 -4.39 9.85
CA PRO A 127 -22.49 -5.19 9.02
C PRO A 127 -23.83 -4.50 8.80
N GLY A 128 -24.30 -4.47 7.54
CA GLY A 128 -25.40 -3.63 7.10
C GLY A 128 -24.96 -2.39 6.31
N SER A 129 -23.66 -2.08 6.32
CA SER A 129 -23.04 -1.12 5.40
C SER A 129 -22.95 -1.67 3.97
N LYS A 130 -22.91 -0.77 2.98
CA LYS A 130 -22.81 -1.13 1.56
C LYS A 130 -21.52 -1.89 1.25
N ASN A 131 -20.39 -1.33 1.69
CA ASN A 131 -19.09 -1.95 1.55
C ASN A 131 -18.60 -2.51 2.89
N THR A 132 -17.69 -3.49 2.82
CA THR A 132 -17.13 -4.16 4.00
C THR A 132 -16.00 -3.38 4.66
N LYS A 133 -15.37 -2.47 3.94
CA LYS A 133 -14.16 -1.76 4.34
C LYS A 133 -14.24 -0.28 3.96
N ARG A 134 -13.77 0.60 4.85
CA ARG A 134 -13.79 2.05 4.61
C ARG A 134 -12.98 2.47 3.39
N TYR A 135 -11.86 1.81 3.11
CA TYR A 135 -11.10 2.07 1.87
C TYR A 135 -11.91 1.82 0.60
N GLN A 136 -12.92 0.93 0.62
CA GLN A 136 -13.80 0.70 -0.53
C GLN A 136 -14.76 1.89 -0.71
N ASP A 137 -15.26 2.45 0.39
CA ASP A 137 -16.07 3.68 0.34
C ASP A 137 -15.25 4.86 -0.20
N VAL A 138 -13.99 4.97 0.19
CA VAL A 138 -13.06 5.98 -0.35
C VAL A 138 -12.88 5.82 -1.86
N LEU A 139 -12.70 4.59 -2.35
CA LEU A 139 -12.61 4.34 -3.79
C LEU A 139 -13.89 4.75 -4.52
N GLU A 140 -15.06 4.46 -3.94
CA GLU A 140 -16.35 4.86 -4.51
C GLU A 140 -16.54 6.38 -4.56
N LEU A 141 -16.11 7.11 -3.53
CA LEU A 141 -16.10 8.58 -3.54
C LEU A 141 -15.23 9.13 -4.67
N LEU A 142 -14.03 8.58 -4.86
CA LEU A 142 -13.12 8.99 -5.92
C LEU A 142 -13.70 8.69 -7.31
N GLU A 143 -14.42 7.59 -7.48
CA GLU A 143 -15.12 7.25 -8.73
C GLU A 143 -16.27 8.22 -9.05
N GLN A 144 -16.89 8.81 -8.04
CA GLN A 144 -17.91 9.86 -8.18
C GLN A 144 -17.32 11.26 -8.40
N GLY A 145 -15.99 11.39 -8.54
CA GLY A 145 -15.33 12.67 -8.75
C GLY A 145 -15.08 13.47 -7.47
N ILE A 146 -15.28 12.89 -6.29
CA ILE A 146 -15.04 13.54 -5.00
C ILE A 146 -13.61 13.26 -4.57
N SER A 147 -12.79 14.29 -4.37
CA SER A 147 -11.43 14.12 -3.84
C SER A 147 -11.49 13.71 -2.38
N VAL A 148 -10.55 12.88 -1.92
CA VAL A 148 -10.55 12.35 -0.55
C VAL A 148 -9.23 12.62 0.15
N VAL A 149 -9.31 13.10 1.38
CA VAL A 149 -8.18 13.17 2.30
C VAL A 149 -8.41 12.14 3.41
N THR A 150 -7.45 11.26 3.63
CA THR A 150 -7.60 10.15 4.58
C THR A 150 -6.34 9.90 5.40
N ALA A 151 -6.45 9.11 6.46
CA ALA A 151 -5.34 8.75 7.33
C ALA A 151 -5.31 7.25 7.66
N VAL A 152 -4.09 6.71 7.77
CA VAL A 152 -3.85 5.30 8.09
C VAL A 152 -2.57 5.11 8.90
N ASN A 153 -2.57 4.17 9.85
CA ASN A 153 -1.32 3.74 10.48
C ASN A 153 -0.62 2.69 9.61
N ILE A 154 0.71 2.73 9.56
CA ILE A 154 1.54 1.81 8.76
C ILE A 154 1.25 0.33 9.05
N GLN A 155 0.84 0.03 10.28
CA GLN A 155 0.51 -1.33 10.71
C GLN A 155 -0.65 -1.98 9.95
N HIS A 156 -1.53 -1.17 9.35
CA HIS A 156 -2.71 -1.67 8.65
C HIS A 156 -2.41 -2.03 7.19
N ILE A 157 -1.22 -1.73 6.68
CA ILE A 157 -0.85 -2.14 5.32
C ILE A 157 -0.65 -3.66 5.28
N GLU A 158 -1.38 -4.33 4.38
CA GLU A 158 -1.47 -5.79 4.39
C GLU A 158 -0.11 -6.48 4.24
N SER A 159 0.78 -5.97 3.37
CA SER A 159 2.12 -6.52 3.18
C SER A 159 3.06 -6.37 4.40
N LEU A 160 2.74 -5.47 5.34
CA LEU A 160 3.58 -5.16 6.50
C LEU A 160 3.17 -5.94 7.76
N ASN A 161 1.98 -6.54 7.77
CA ASN A 161 1.43 -7.26 8.91
C ASN A 161 2.38 -8.31 9.52
N ASP A 162 3.13 -9.08 8.73
CA ASP A 162 4.04 -10.10 9.30
C ASP A 162 5.24 -9.48 10.00
N ILE A 163 5.71 -8.33 9.53
CA ILE A 163 6.81 -7.59 10.17
C ILE A 163 6.28 -7.00 11.47
N VAL A 164 5.12 -6.35 11.43
CA VAL A 164 4.46 -5.78 12.60
C VAL A 164 4.13 -6.85 13.65
N ALA A 165 3.59 -8.00 13.24
CA ALA A 165 3.27 -9.08 14.15
C ALA A 165 4.51 -9.65 14.86
N ARG A 166 5.66 -9.75 14.16
CA ARG A 166 6.92 -10.20 14.76
C ARG A 166 7.49 -9.18 15.74
N THR A 167 7.41 -7.89 15.41
CA THR A 167 7.98 -6.83 16.23
C THR A 167 7.09 -6.48 17.43
N ALA A 168 5.80 -6.25 17.18
CA ALA A 168 4.86 -5.74 18.17
C ALA A 168 4.07 -6.83 18.91
N ASN A 169 4.11 -8.09 18.45
CA ASN A 169 3.31 -9.21 18.98
C ASN A 169 1.79 -8.91 19.01
N VAL A 170 1.32 -8.06 18.10
CA VAL A 170 -0.11 -7.73 17.93
C VAL A 170 -0.57 -8.25 16.58
N LYS A 171 -1.69 -8.98 16.57
CA LYS A 171 -2.36 -9.36 15.33
C LYS A 171 -3.25 -8.22 14.87
N VAL A 172 -2.88 -7.59 13.76
CA VAL A 172 -3.70 -6.58 13.10
C VAL A 172 -4.78 -7.28 12.29
N GLN A 173 -6.05 -7.07 12.66
CA GLN A 173 -7.20 -7.66 11.95
C GLN A 173 -7.69 -6.75 10.82
N GLU A 174 -7.57 -5.45 11.01
CA GLU A 174 -8.04 -4.44 10.08
C GLU A 174 -6.92 -4.02 9.13
N THR A 175 -7.08 -4.30 7.85
CA THR A 175 -6.03 -4.13 6.86
C THR A 175 -6.51 -3.41 5.62
N VAL A 176 -5.58 -2.68 5.00
CA VAL A 176 -5.73 -2.03 3.69
C VAL A 176 -4.76 -2.71 2.73
N PRO A 177 -5.20 -3.15 1.53
CA PRO A 177 -4.32 -3.76 0.55
C PRO A 177 -3.33 -2.73 0.00
N ASP A 178 -2.10 -3.15 -0.26
CA ASP A 178 -1.06 -2.29 -0.85
C ASP A 178 -1.50 -1.66 -2.19
N SER A 179 -2.35 -2.36 -2.95
CA SER A 179 -2.90 -1.90 -4.23
C SER A 179 -3.73 -0.61 -4.11
N PHE A 180 -4.31 -0.32 -2.94
CA PHE A 180 -5.03 0.92 -2.68
C PHE A 180 -4.12 2.14 -2.83
N PHE A 181 -2.88 2.06 -2.35
CA PHE A 181 -1.93 3.19 -2.38
C PHE A 181 -1.48 3.55 -3.79
N ARG A 182 -1.68 2.67 -4.79
CA ARG A 182 -1.47 3.04 -6.20
C ARG A 182 -2.46 4.08 -6.70
N ARG A 183 -3.62 4.21 -6.04
CA ARG A 183 -4.60 5.26 -6.36
C ARG A 183 -4.26 6.60 -5.71
N ALA A 184 -3.36 6.62 -4.71
CA ALA A 184 -3.02 7.82 -3.96
C ALA A 184 -2.17 8.76 -4.83
N ASP A 185 -2.67 9.97 -4.99
CA ASP A 185 -1.99 11.07 -5.68
C ASP A 185 -0.95 11.74 -4.77
N GLU A 186 -1.13 11.66 -3.45
CA GLU A 186 -0.15 12.14 -2.47
C GLU A 186 -0.13 11.22 -1.25
N VAL A 187 1.07 10.86 -0.78
CA VAL A 187 1.27 10.12 0.47
C VAL A 187 2.18 10.94 1.38
N ILE A 188 1.67 11.37 2.53
CA ILE A 188 2.35 12.28 3.45
C ILE A 188 2.64 11.55 4.76
N ASP A 189 3.89 11.61 5.22
CA ASP A 189 4.26 11.06 6.53
C ASP A 189 3.95 12.05 7.65
N VAL A 190 3.28 11.58 8.70
CA VAL A 190 3.06 12.33 9.94
C VAL A 190 3.93 11.72 11.03
N ASP A 191 5.13 12.26 11.16
CA ASP A 191 6.17 11.74 12.02
C ASP A 191 6.28 12.49 13.35
N VAL A 192 6.57 11.72 14.40
CA VAL A 192 6.84 12.23 15.75
C VAL A 192 7.90 11.35 16.39
N SER A 193 8.78 11.95 17.20
CA SER A 193 9.79 11.18 17.93
C SER A 193 9.16 10.13 18.84
N VAL A 194 9.85 8.98 18.99
CA VAL A 194 9.38 7.88 19.86
C VAL A 194 9.14 8.35 21.29
N ASP A 195 10.01 9.23 21.81
CA ASP A 195 9.88 9.76 23.17
C ASP A 195 8.71 10.74 23.30
N THR A 196 8.47 11.58 22.29
CA THR A 196 7.30 12.46 22.25
C THR A 196 6.00 11.66 22.21
N LEU A 197 5.94 10.61 21.39
CA LEU A 197 4.76 9.75 21.29
C LEU A 197 4.47 9.01 22.61
N ARG A 198 5.51 8.45 23.24
CA ARG A 198 5.40 7.85 24.57
C ARG A 198 5.02 8.87 25.65
N GLY A 199 5.50 10.10 25.53
CA GLY A 199 5.11 11.23 26.39
C GLY A 199 3.61 11.53 26.29
N ARG A 200 3.09 11.67 25.07
CA ARG A 200 1.65 11.85 24.81
C ARG A 200 0.81 10.72 25.40
N LEU A 201 1.29 9.47 25.28
CA LEU A 201 0.63 8.31 25.87
C LEU A 201 0.58 8.40 27.41
N ARG A 202 1.70 8.72 28.06
CA ARG A 202 1.77 8.89 29.54
C ARG A 202 0.89 10.02 30.06
N GLN A 203 0.68 11.05 29.26
CA GLN A 203 -0.21 12.17 29.56
C GLN A 203 -1.70 11.82 29.35
N GLY A 204 -2.04 10.59 28.97
CA GLY A 204 -3.42 10.19 28.71
C GLY A 204 -4.01 10.75 27.41
N ARG A 205 -3.19 11.31 26.52
CA ARG A 205 -3.67 11.92 25.25
C ARG A 205 -3.97 10.89 24.15
N ILE A 206 -3.69 9.61 24.37
CA ILE A 206 -3.82 8.55 23.35
C ILE A 206 -4.75 7.43 23.82
N TYR A 207 -4.63 6.97 25.07
CA TYR A 207 -5.48 5.95 25.68
C TYR A 207 -5.91 6.37 27.08
N SER A 208 -6.98 5.73 27.57
CA SER A 208 -7.41 5.85 28.96
C SER A 208 -6.30 5.41 29.92
N ILE A 209 -6.27 6.02 31.11
CA ILE A 209 -5.21 5.87 32.13
C ILE A 209 -4.94 4.39 32.45
N GLU A 210 -6.00 3.60 32.58
CA GLU A 210 -5.97 2.17 32.89
C GLU A 210 -5.19 1.33 31.85
N LYS A 211 -5.17 1.77 30.59
CA LYS A 211 -4.53 1.06 29.48
C LYS A 211 -3.10 1.53 29.19
N ILE A 212 -2.63 2.61 29.84
CA ILE A 212 -1.33 3.23 29.56
C ILE A 212 -0.17 2.26 29.81
N GLU A 213 -0.10 1.66 31.00
CA GLU A 213 1.01 0.78 31.37
C GLU A 213 1.06 -0.48 30.47
N GLN A 214 -0.10 -1.08 30.19
CA GLN A 214 -0.18 -2.20 29.26
C GLN A 214 0.26 -1.79 27.85
N ALA A 215 -0.16 -0.64 27.35
CA ALA A 215 0.20 -0.14 26.02
C ALA A 215 1.71 0.17 25.92
N LEU A 216 2.29 0.83 26.93
CA LEU A 216 3.73 1.14 27.01
C LEU A 216 4.61 -0.10 27.05
N ASN A 217 4.12 -1.16 27.69
CA ASN A 217 4.79 -2.44 27.84
C ASN A 217 4.45 -3.44 26.74
N SER A 218 3.65 -3.07 25.74
CA SER A 218 3.34 -3.91 24.56
C SER A 218 3.64 -3.15 23.27
N PHE A 219 2.63 -2.55 22.64
CA PHE A 219 2.73 -1.90 21.34
C PHE A 219 3.66 -0.67 21.35
N PHE A 220 3.63 0.15 22.41
CA PHE A 220 4.36 1.42 22.51
C PHE A 220 5.78 1.27 23.07
N ARG A 221 6.37 0.06 23.07
CA ARG A 221 7.79 -0.13 23.40
C ARG A 221 8.68 0.65 22.43
N LYS A 222 9.80 1.20 22.92
CA LYS A 222 10.71 2.04 22.11
C LYS A 222 11.16 1.34 20.82
N GLY A 223 11.57 0.07 20.91
CA GLY A 223 11.98 -0.71 19.74
C GLY A 223 10.86 -0.87 18.71
N ASN A 224 9.64 -1.16 19.16
CA ASN A 224 8.49 -1.33 18.27
C ASN A 224 8.15 -0.05 17.52
N LEU A 225 8.08 1.08 18.25
CA LEU A 225 7.81 2.38 17.65
C LEU A 225 8.92 2.82 16.69
N ALA A 226 10.18 2.53 16.99
CA ALA A 226 11.30 2.81 16.08
C ALA A 226 11.16 2.03 14.77
N THR A 227 10.83 0.73 14.83
CA THR A 227 10.59 -0.08 13.63
C THR A 227 9.38 0.41 12.84
N LEU A 228 8.27 0.76 13.51
CA LEU A 228 7.09 1.29 12.81
C LEU A 228 7.37 2.64 12.14
N ARG A 229 8.15 3.50 12.78
CA ARG A 229 8.60 4.77 12.20
C ARG A 229 9.49 4.56 10.96
N GLU A 230 10.45 3.64 11.04
CA GLU A 230 11.26 3.25 9.88
C GLU A 230 10.39 2.75 8.72
N LEU A 231 9.41 1.90 9.00
CA LEU A 231 8.48 1.38 7.98
C LEU A 231 7.63 2.49 7.37
N ALA A 232 7.16 3.46 8.16
CA ALA A 232 6.36 4.59 7.68
C ALA A 232 7.16 5.47 6.72
N LEU A 233 8.35 5.92 7.15
CA LEU A 233 9.26 6.73 6.32
C LEU A 233 9.64 6.02 5.03
N ARG A 234 9.95 4.71 5.13
CA ARG A 234 10.26 3.89 3.96
C ARG A 234 9.08 3.82 3.00
N GLN A 235 7.85 3.67 3.50
CA GLN A 235 6.67 3.58 2.65
C GLN A 235 6.44 4.88 1.85
N VAL A 236 6.63 6.04 2.48
CA VAL A 236 6.50 7.34 1.79
C VAL A 236 7.60 7.52 0.74
N ALA A 237 8.85 7.19 1.07
CA ALA A 237 9.95 7.25 0.11
C ALA A 237 9.72 6.34 -1.12
N LEU A 238 9.14 5.16 -0.90
CA LEU A 238 8.79 4.24 -1.96
C LEU A 238 7.69 4.81 -2.88
N HIS A 239 6.64 5.40 -2.31
CA HIS A 239 5.58 6.02 -3.11
C HIS A 239 6.10 7.20 -3.95
N GLN A 240 6.94 8.07 -3.37
CA GLN A 240 7.58 9.16 -4.11
C GLN A 240 8.37 8.64 -5.31
N SER A 241 9.13 7.55 -5.14
CA SER A 241 9.93 6.98 -6.24
C SER A 241 9.07 6.46 -7.40
N VAL A 242 7.87 5.95 -7.12
CA VAL A 242 6.89 5.57 -8.16
C VAL A 242 6.43 6.79 -8.94
N GLN A 243 6.04 7.84 -8.23
CA GLN A 243 5.48 9.04 -8.86
C GLN A 243 6.50 9.77 -9.72
N ASP A 244 7.74 9.88 -9.24
CA ASP A 244 8.83 10.48 -10.00
C ASP A 244 9.09 9.71 -11.29
N HIS A 245 9.04 8.37 -11.23
CA HIS A 245 9.20 7.52 -12.41
C HIS A 245 8.04 7.71 -13.40
N GLU A 246 6.79 7.67 -12.95
CA GLU A 246 5.62 7.88 -13.80
C GLU A 246 5.60 9.29 -14.43
N TYR A 247 6.01 10.31 -13.67
CA TYR A 247 6.14 11.68 -14.18
C TYR A 247 7.23 11.78 -15.26
N ARG A 248 8.41 11.19 -15.02
CA ARG A 248 9.54 11.26 -15.96
C ARG A 248 9.30 10.47 -17.24
N GLU A 249 8.61 9.32 -17.17
CA GLU A 249 8.14 8.60 -18.35
C GLU A 249 7.16 9.44 -19.18
N ARG A 250 6.18 10.08 -18.53
CA ARG A 250 5.17 10.91 -19.20
C ARG A 250 5.76 12.15 -19.87
N GLU A 251 6.70 12.80 -19.20
CA GLU A 251 7.40 13.98 -19.74
C GLU A 251 8.46 13.59 -20.79
N GLY A 252 8.67 12.30 -21.05
CA GLY A 252 9.66 11.80 -22.01
C GLY A 252 11.09 12.14 -21.62
N LEU A 253 11.35 12.31 -20.31
CA LEU A 253 12.63 12.72 -19.74
C LEU A 253 13.58 11.53 -19.50
N GLU A 254 13.10 10.30 -19.62
CA GLU A 254 13.90 9.07 -19.57
C GLU A 254 13.62 8.17 -20.79
N GLN A 255 14.62 7.37 -21.20
CA GLN A 255 14.41 6.28 -22.15
C GLN A 255 13.43 5.29 -21.51
N ALA A 256 12.37 4.90 -22.23
CA ALA A 256 11.32 4.00 -21.73
C ALA A 256 11.94 2.81 -20.98
N VAL A 257 11.83 2.83 -19.65
CA VAL A 257 12.29 1.73 -18.81
C VAL A 257 11.39 0.55 -19.13
N VAL A 258 11.99 -0.61 -19.43
CA VAL A 258 11.22 -1.82 -19.70
C VAL A 258 10.30 -2.06 -18.51
N PRO A 259 8.96 -2.16 -18.68
CA PRO A 259 8.05 -2.34 -17.56
C PRO A 259 8.48 -3.59 -16.79
N GLU A 260 8.97 -3.35 -15.58
CA GLU A 260 9.47 -4.39 -14.72
C GLU A 260 8.30 -5.29 -14.27
N LYS A 261 8.52 -6.61 -14.25
CA LYS A 261 7.51 -7.62 -13.96
C LYS A 261 7.99 -8.55 -12.87
N VAL A 262 7.15 -8.80 -11.89
CA VAL A 262 7.52 -9.56 -10.69
C VAL A 262 6.88 -10.94 -10.72
N MET A 263 7.67 -11.97 -10.48
CA MET A 263 7.22 -13.35 -10.32
C MET A 263 7.52 -13.84 -8.89
N VAL A 264 6.50 -14.29 -8.17
CA VAL A 264 6.64 -15.00 -6.90
C VAL A 264 6.44 -16.49 -7.13
N CYS A 265 7.47 -17.28 -6.84
CA CYS A 265 7.42 -18.73 -6.97
C CYS A 265 6.82 -19.36 -5.70
N MET A 266 5.66 -19.99 -5.83
CA MET A 266 4.97 -20.67 -4.75
C MET A 266 5.26 -22.17 -4.78
N ALA A 267 5.64 -22.74 -3.64
CA ALA A 267 5.66 -24.18 -3.44
C ALA A 267 4.31 -24.65 -2.88
N SER A 268 3.91 -25.87 -3.23
CA SER A 268 2.79 -26.61 -2.63
C SER A 268 2.97 -26.81 -1.12
N ARG A 269 4.20 -27.13 -0.70
CA ARG A 269 4.57 -27.41 0.70
C ARG A 269 5.25 -26.18 1.32
N GLY A 270 4.60 -25.61 2.35
CA GLY A 270 5.16 -24.51 3.15
C GLY A 270 4.32 -23.24 3.14
N SER A 271 4.71 -22.26 3.96
CA SER A 271 4.03 -20.96 4.02
C SER A 271 4.58 -20.02 2.95
N ALA A 272 3.89 -19.89 1.81
CA ALA A 272 4.23 -18.90 0.79
C ALA A 272 3.82 -17.47 1.20
N ARG A 273 3.16 -17.29 2.35
CA ARG A 273 2.61 -16.01 2.81
C ARG A 273 3.67 -14.90 2.87
N LYS A 274 4.85 -15.21 3.42
CA LYS A 274 5.97 -14.27 3.52
C LYS A 274 6.54 -13.87 2.15
N LEU A 275 6.53 -14.81 1.19
CA LEU A 275 6.96 -14.55 -0.19
C LEU A 275 5.97 -13.64 -0.89
N LEU A 276 4.69 -14.00 -0.84
CA LEU A 276 3.60 -13.25 -1.47
C LEU A 276 3.55 -11.81 -0.95
N ARG A 277 3.69 -11.60 0.36
CA ARG A 277 3.73 -10.23 0.92
C ARG A 277 4.98 -9.46 0.55
N THR A 278 6.13 -10.12 0.45
CA THR A 278 7.35 -9.45 -0.04
C THR A 278 7.21 -9.09 -1.52
N GLY A 279 6.61 -9.97 -2.33
CA GLY A 279 6.28 -9.68 -3.72
C GLY A 279 5.30 -8.53 -3.85
N ALA A 280 4.22 -8.49 -3.07
CA ALA A 280 3.26 -7.38 -3.07
C ALA A 280 3.96 -6.06 -2.72
N ARG A 281 4.91 -6.10 -1.78
CA ARG A 281 5.67 -4.92 -1.39
C ARG A 281 6.64 -4.48 -2.47
N ILE A 282 7.35 -5.39 -3.13
CA ILE A 282 8.16 -5.04 -4.31
C ILE A 282 7.23 -4.44 -5.35
N VAL A 283 6.08 -5.07 -5.57
CA VAL A 283 5.13 -4.66 -6.60
C VAL A 283 4.57 -3.25 -6.39
N GLY A 284 4.23 -2.94 -5.13
CA GLY A 284 3.75 -1.62 -4.73
C GLY A 284 4.79 -0.50 -4.84
N ARG A 285 6.08 -0.79 -5.07
CA ARG A 285 7.16 0.21 -5.11
C ARG A 285 7.49 0.82 -6.47
N HIS A 286 6.99 0.24 -7.55
CA HIS A 286 7.40 0.65 -8.90
C HIS A 286 6.24 0.59 -9.90
N ALA A 287 4.99 0.71 -9.42
CA ALA A 287 3.78 0.61 -10.24
C ALA A 287 3.77 -0.57 -11.22
N TYR A 288 4.37 -1.71 -10.85
CA TYR A 288 4.42 -2.85 -11.76
C TYR A 288 2.99 -3.29 -12.10
N ARG A 289 2.68 -3.26 -13.40
CA ARG A 289 1.34 -3.57 -13.90
C ARG A 289 1.06 -5.07 -13.89
N ASP A 290 2.10 -5.88 -14.05
CA ASP A 290 1.99 -7.34 -14.13
C ASP A 290 2.86 -8.00 -13.05
N TRP A 291 2.21 -8.61 -12.04
CA TRP A 291 2.90 -9.54 -11.14
C TRP A 291 2.18 -10.86 -10.99
N PHE A 292 2.97 -11.92 -10.97
CA PHE A 292 2.53 -13.29 -11.11
C PHE A 292 2.86 -14.08 -9.86
N ALA A 293 1.88 -14.82 -9.35
CA ALA A 293 2.10 -15.86 -8.36
C ALA A 293 2.08 -17.21 -9.08
N VAL A 294 3.26 -17.81 -9.29
CA VAL A 294 3.43 -18.98 -10.15
C VAL A 294 3.61 -20.23 -9.29
N TYR A 295 2.80 -21.24 -9.58
CA TYR A 295 2.88 -22.58 -8.99
C TYR A 295 3.03 -23.61 -10.10
N VAL A 296 3.93 -24.58 -9.92
CA VAL A 296 4.10 -25.71 -10.83
C VAL A 296 3.50 -26.97 -10.22
N GLU A 297 2.47 -27.50 -10.85
CA GLU A 297 1.83 -28.77 -10.54
C GLU A 297 2.68 -29.91 -11.11
N THR A 298 3.26 -30.72 -10.21
CA THR A 298 4.03 -31.93 -10.54
C THR A 298 3.13 -33.15 -10.59
N THR A 299 3.55 -34.26 -11.22
CA THR A 299 2.76 -35.51 -11.25
C THR A 299 2.39 -36.07 -9.87
N SER A 300 3.20 -35.79 -8.84
CA SER A 300 2.91 -36.15 -7.45
C SER A 300 1.81 -35.30 -6.80
N GLU A 301 1.44 -34.19 -7.44
CA GLU A 301 0.52 -33.18 -6.92
C GLU A 301 -0.76 -33.04 -7.76
N GLU A 302 -0.97 -33.96 -8.70
CA GLU A 302 -2.19 -34.02 -9.50
C GLU A 302 -3.45 -34.15 -8.62
N PRO A 303 -4.62 -33.64 -9.07
CA PRO A 303 -5.89 -33.81 -8.38
C PRO A 303 -6.16 -35.28 -8.03
N GLY A 304 -6.27 -35.57 -6.73
CA GLY A 304 -6.44 -36.94 -6.20
C GLY A 304 -5.18 -37.64 -5.70
N ARG A 305 -3.98 -37.08 -5.97
CA ARG A 305 -2.68 -37.57 -5.45
C ARG A 305 -2.06 -36.63 -4.40
N ILE A 306 -2.38 -35.35 -4.47
CA ILE A 306 -1.93 -34.38 -3.48
C ILE A 306 -2.58 -34.63 -2.11
N ASP A 307 -1.76 -34.53 -1.07
CA ASP A 307 -2.21 -34.58 0.31
C ASP A 307 -3.24 -33.46 0.61
N PRO A 308 -4.41 -33.77 1.23
CA PRO A 308 -5.46 -32.79 1.48
C PRO A 308 -5.03 -31.56 2.30
N GLU A 309 -4.13 -31.74 3.28
CA GLU A 309 -3.62 -30.62 4.10
C GLU A 309 -2.76 -29.68 3.26
N THR A 310 -1.89 -30.27 2.42
CA THR A 310 -1.04 -29.54 1.47
C THR A 310 -1.89 -28.77 0.44
N TYR A 311 -2.93 -29.40 -0.10
CA TYR A 311 -3.86 -28.76 -1.03
C TYR A 311 -4.59 -27.56 -0.39
N SER A 312 -5.08 -27.72 0.84
CA SER A 312 -5.74 -26.64 1.59
C SER A 312 -4.80 -25.43 1.81
N LYS A 313 -3.54 -25.67 2.18
CA LYS A 313 -2.52 -24.61 2.33
C LYS A 313 -2.23 -23.90 1.00
N LEU A 314 -2.12 -24.64 -0.09
CA LEU A 314 -1.94 -24.08 -1.43
C LEU A 314 -3.11 -23.17 -1.82
N GLN A 315 -4.35 -23.61 -1.60
CA GLN A 315 -5.54 -22.78 -1.87
C GLN A 315 -5.57 -21.50 -1.01
N GLN A 316 -5.15 -21.56 0.26
CA GLN A 316 -5.02 -20.36 1.09
C GLN A 316 -3.97 -19.38 0.56
N ASN A 317 -2.84 -19.88 0.04
CA ASN A 317 -1.80 -19.04 -0.55
C ASN A 317 -2.28 -18.41 -1.86
N ILE A 318 -3.00 -19.15 -2.71
CA ILE A 318 -3.61 -18.65 -3.94
C ILE A 318 -4.58 -17.50 -3.63
N ARG A 319 -5.50 -17.69 -2.68
CA ARG A 319 -6.43 -16.63 -2.24
C ARG A 319 -5.72 -15.40 -1.65
N LEU A 320 -4.58 -15.60 -0.99
CA LEU A 320 -3.77 -14.48 -0.51
C LEU A 320 -3.12 -13.73 -1.68
N ALA A 321 -2.58 -14.45 -2.66
CA ALA A 321 -1.98 -13.87 -3.85
C ALA A 321 -3.01 -13.02 -4.63
N GLU A 322 -4.20 -13.54 -4.86
CA GLU A 322 -5.31 -12.83 -5.50
C GLU A 322 -5.71 -11.56 -4.74
N ARG A 323 -5.83 -11.64 -3.40
CA ARG A 323 -6.14 -10.46 -2.56
C ARG A 323 -5.07 -9.38 -2.60
N LEU A 324 -3.80 -9.78 -2.70
CA LEU A 324 -2.69 -8.85 -2.90
C LEU A 324 -2.64 -8.31 -4.34
N GLY A 325 -3.49 -8.81 -5.25
CA GLY A 325 -3.62 -8.38 -6.63
C GLY A 325 -2.72 -9.13 -7.62
N ALA A 326 -2.21 -10.32 -7.28
CA ALA A 326 -1.38 -11.13 -8.17
C ALA A 326 -2.21 -11.91 -9.18
N GLN A 327 -1.69 -12.03 -10.40
CA GLN A 327 -2.18 -13.00 -11.38
C GLN A 327 -1.65 -14.39 -11.02
N VAL A 328 -2.54 -15.30 -10.61
CA VAL A 328 -2.13 -16.66 -10.23
C VAL A 328 -2.00 -17.52 -11.48
N VAL A 329 -0.82 -18.08 -11.69
CA VAL A 329 -0.53 -18.97 -12.82
C VAL A 329 -0.20 -20.37 -12.32
N ARG A 330 -0.90 -21.36 -12.86
CA ARG A 330 -0.64 -22.78 -12.61
C ARG A 330 -0.02 -23.40 -13.85
N LEU A 331 1.24 -23.81 -13.73
CA LEU A 331 1.97 -24.53 -14.78
C LEU A 331 1.93 -26.02 -14.48
N LYS A 332 2.02 -26.88 -15.50
CA LYS A 332 2.12 -28.33 -15.33
C LYS A 332 3.49 -28.80 -15.80
N GLY A 333 4.17 -29.58 -14.98
CA GLY A 333 5.46 -30.15 -15.36
C GLY A 333 6.17 -30.85 -14.21
N ASN A 334 6.98 -31.85 -14.55
CA ASN A 334 7.77 -32.60 -13.57
C ASN A 334 9.06 -31.89 -13.18
N ASP A 335 9.60 -31.06 -14.07
CA ASP A 335 10.73 -30.17 -13.78
C ASP A 335 10.21 -28.78 -13.44
N VAL A 336 10.17 -28.49 -12.13
CA VAL A 336 9.70 -27.20 -11.60
C VAL A 336 10.56 -26.04 -12.09
N ALA A 337 11.87 -26.23 -12.17
CA ALA A 337 12.79 -25.15 -12.51
C ALA A 337 12.63 -24.75 -13.98
N ASP A 338 12.58 -25.74 -14.88
CA ASP A 338 12.41 -25.49 -16.32
C ASP A 338 11.09 -24.77 -16.62
N GLN A 339 10.00 -25.15 -15.95
CA GLN A 339 8.70 -24.48 -16.14
C GLN A 339 8.73 -23.03 -15.65
N LEU A 340 9.36 -22.77 -14.49
CA LEU A 340 9.50 -21.41 -13.96
C LEU A 340 10.39 -20.55 -14.86
N MET A 341 11.49 -21.09 -15.37
CA MET A 341 12.39 -20.38 -16.30
C MET A 341 11.69 -20.06 -17.62
N LYS A 342 10.97 -21.04 -18.18
CA LYS A 342 10.20 -20.86 -19.41
C LYS A 342 9.16 -19.75 -19.26
N PHE A 343 8.39 -19.79 -18.18
CA PHE A 343 7.39 -18.76 -17.90
C PHE A 343 8.02 -17.38 -17.70
N ALA A 344 9.12 -17.31 -16.96
CA ALA A 344 9.83 -16.06 -16.72
C ALA A 344 10.33 -15.41 -18.02
N ARG A 345 10.83 -16.22 -18.95
CA ARG A 345 11.29 -15.78 -20.27
C ARG A 345 10.14 -15.30 -21.15
N GLU A 346 9.09 -16.09 -21.27
CA GLU A 346 7.92 -15.78 -22.11
C GLU A 346 7.23 -14.49 -21.64
N ASN A 347 7.19 -14.25 -20.34
CA ASN A 347 6.54 -13.09 -19.75
C ASN A 347 7.47 -11.90 -19.54
N LYS A 348 8.78 -12.03 -19.83
CA LYS A 348 9.81 -11.00 -19.61
C LYS A 348 9.87 -10.52 -18.16
N ILE A 349 10.00 -11.47 -17.23
CA ILE A 349 10.07 -11.18 -15.80
C ILE A 349 11.41 -10.52 -15.44
N THR A 350 11.36 -9.41 -14.69
CA THR A 350 12.53 -8.65 -14.24
C THR A 350 12.83 -8.83 -12.75
N HIS A 351 11.88 -9.36 -11.97
CA HIS A 351 12.12 -9.71 -10.58
C HIS A 351 11.56 -11.08 -10.26
N VAL A 352 12.38 -11.94 -9.67
CA VAL A 352 11.92 -13.26 -9.22
C VAL A 352 12.14 -13.43 -7.74
N ILE A 353 11.11 -13.89 -7.04
CA ILE A 353 11.09 -14.08 -5.60
C ILE A 353 10.96 -15.56 -5.29
N PHE A 354 11.93 -16.09 -4.55
CA PHE A 354 11.97 -17.48 -4.10
C PHE A 354 11.98 -17.58 -2.57
N GLY A 355 11.42 -18.66 -2.04
CA GLY A 355 11.55 -19.01 -0.62
C GLY A 355 12.65 -20.02 -0.36
N GLN A 356 13.44 -19.78 0.68
CA GLN A 356 14.49 -20.68 1.15
C GLN A 356 13.84 -21.81 1.97
N SER A 357 13.56 -22.97 1.36
CA SER A 357 13.16 -24.18 2.09
C SER A 357 14.36 -25.12 2.30
N ALA A 358 14.53 -25.63 3.51
CA ALA A 358 15.70 -26.41 3.92
C ALA A 358 15.88 -27.77 3.21
N ARG A 359 14.89 -28.27 2.45
CA ARG A 359 14.95 -29.61 1.81
C ARG A 359 14.96 -29.58 0.28
N SER A 360 14.25 -28.64 -0.35
CA SER A 360 14.19 -28.58 -1.82
C SER A 360 15.45 -27.94 -2.39
N TRP A 361 16.08 -27.02 -1.65
CA TRP A 361 17.26 -26.30 -2.11
C TRP A 361 18.51 -27.17 -2.21
N TRP A 362 18.78 -28.17 -1.36
CA TRP A 362 19.96 -29.03 -1.54
C TRP A 362 19.87 -29.89 -2.80
N GLN A 363 18.67 -30.38 -3.13
CA GLN A 363 18.41 -31.12 -4.38
C GLN A 363 18.47 -30.21 -5.62
N ILE A 364 18.13 -28.93 -5.47
CA ILE A 364 18.24 -27.88 -6.50
C ILE A 364 19.70 -27.37 -6.63
N LEU A 365 20.45 -27.29 -5.53
CA LEU A 365 21.86 -26.85 -5.46
C LEU A 365 22.83 -27.91 -5.97
N LEU A 366 22.57 -29.20 -5.73
CA LEU A 366 23.36 -30.31 -6.29
C LEU A 366 23.26 -30.40 -7.82
N LYS A 367 22.25 -29.76 -8.44
CA LYS A 367 22.13 -29.54 -9.89
C LYS A 367 22.63 -28.15 -10.38
N GLY A 368 23.33 -27.41 -9.54
CA GLY A 368 24.39 -26.46 -9.94
C GLY A 368 24.04 -25.20 -10.75
N SER A 369 22.82 -24.96 -11.24
CA SER A 369 22.68 -23.92 -12.28
C SER A 369 21.42 -23.07 -12.31
N ILE A 370 20.37 -23.24 -11.52
CA ILE A 370 19.13 -22.48 -11.82
C ILE A 370 19.26 -20.97 -11.57
N ILE A 371 19.92 -20.52 -10.50
CA ILE A 371 20.17 -19.07 -10.31
C ILE A 371 21.16 -18.55 -11.35
N ASN A 372 22.25 -19.28 -11.61
CA ASN A 372 23.27 -18.86 -12.59
C ASN A 372 22.75 -18.92 -14.03
N GLN A 373 21.86 -19.86 -14.35
CA GLN A 373 21.19 -20.01 -15.63
C GLN A 373 20.08 -18.97 -15.77
N PHE A 374 19.34 -18.69 -14.71
CA PHE A 374 18.39 -17.59 -14.69
C PHE A 374 19.08 -16.23 -14.88
N LEU A 375 20.17 -15.96 -14.15
CA LEU A 375 20.99 -14.76 -14.31
C LEU A 375 21.75 -14.70 -15.65
N ARG A 376 21.98 -15.85 -16.31
CA ARG A 376 22.63 -15.92 -17.65
C ARG A 376 21.63 -15.85 -18.81
N GLU A 377 20.41 -16.36 -18.63
CA GLU A 377 19.40 -16.50 -19.69
C GLU A 377 18.31 -15.43 -19.61
N VAL A 378 18.08 -14.84 -18.43
CA VAL A 378 17.18 -13.71 -18.21
C VAL A 378 18.04 -12.50 -17.87
N ASN A 379 18.66 -11.93 -18.90
CA ASN A 379 19.40 -10.68 -18.77
C ASN A 379 18.47 -9.63 -18.13
N ASP A 380 18.97 -8.93 -17.12
CA ASP A 380 18.31 -7.86 -16.36
C ASP A 380 17.28 -8.28 -15.28
N ALA A 381 17.18 -9.56 -14.93
CA ALA A 381 16.28 -9.98 -13.84
C ALA A 381 16.96 -10.09 -12.45
N ALA A 382 16.46 -9.35 -11.45
CA ALA A 382 16.94 -9.44 -10.07
C ALA A 382 16.28 -10.60 -9.30
N VAL A 383 17.09 -11.40 -8.63
CA VAL A 383 16.65 -12.57 -7.85
C VAL A 383 16.62 -12.25 -6.36
N HIS A 384 15.46 -12.40 -5.73
CA HIS A 384 15.23 -12.19 -4.30
C HIS A 384 15.01 -13.53 -3.60
N VAL A 385 15.88 -13.88 -2.65
CA VAL A 385 15.75 -15.10 -1.84
C VAL A 385 15.30 -14.74 -0.43
N ILE A 386 14.16 -15.28 -0.01
CA ILE A 386 13.55 -14.97 1.28
C ILE A 386 13.62 -16.19 2.20
N PRO A 387 14.20 -16.07 3.41
CA PRO A 387 14.16 -17.13 4.40
C PRO A 387 12.71 -17.40 4.84
N LEU A 388 12.25 -18.65 4.73
CA LEU A 388 10.87 -19.05 5.04
C LEU A 388 10.64 -19.29 6.53
#